data_AF-A0A2E6UYN7-F1
#
_entry.id   AF-A0A2E6UYN7-F1
#
_cell.length_a   1.000
_cell.length_b   1.000
_cell.length_c   1.000
_cell.angle_alpha   90.00
_cell.angle_beta   90.00
_cell.angle_gamma   90.00
#
_symmetry.space_group_name_H-M   'P 1'
#
loop_
_entity.id
_entity.type
_entity.pdbx_description
1 polymer ?
#
loop_
_entity_poly.entity_id
_entity_poly.type
_entity_poly.pdbx_seq_one_letter_code
_entity_poly.pdbx_strand_id
1 'polypeptide(L)'
;MRKVLLASTALVALGSVSAMAADISISGSSELVLDMGDSATADDSAFATEHDIAINFSQTSDSGITTKMTYGIDDDIGADDMQVSISGDFGTLSYTGGNDDHALTSMDNEASGTAEENVG
;
A
#
# COMPACT_ATOMS: atom_id res chain seq x y z
N MET A 1 -52.70 12.82 3.32
CA MET A 1 -51.41 12.37 3.86
C MET A 1 -50.28 12.93 3.00
N ARG A 2 -49.49 13.87 3.50
CA ARG A 2 -48.33 14.40 2.77
C ARG A 2 -47.15 13.48 3.06
N LYS A 3 -46.58 12.87 2.02
CA LYS A 3 -45.43 11.98 2.14
C LYS A 3 -44.17 12.83 1.94
N VAL A 4 -43.36 12.95 2.98
CA VAL A 4 -42.02 13.55 2.90
C VAL A 4 -41.09 12.44 2.45
N LEU A 5 -40.57 12.55 1.22
CA LEU A 5 -39.46 11.71 0.77
C LEU A 5 -38.20 12.28 1.42
N LEU A 6 -37.67 11.58 2.42
CA LEU A 6 -36.38 11.89 3.00
C LEU A 6 -35.35 11.73 1.89
N ALA A 7 -34.83 12.88 1.43
CA ALA A 7 -33.88 13.00 0.35
C ALA A 7 -32.70 12.05 0.57
N SER A 8 -32.60 11.02 -0.27
CA SER A 8 -31.47 10.09 -0.31
C SER A 8 -30.23 10.71 -0.97
N THR A 9 -30.16 12.05 -1.04
CA THR A 9 -28.96 12.83 -1.40
C THR A 9 -28.17 13.21 -0.16
N ALA A 10 -27.95 12.25 0.74
CA ALA A 10 -27.06 12.39 1.89
C ALA A 10 -25.72 11.66 1.67
N LEU A 11 -25.33 11.44 0.41
CA LEU A 11 -23.91 11.25 0.11
C LEU A 11 -23.41 12.57 -0.47
N VAL A 12 -23.00 13.44 0.44
CA VAL A 12 -22.13 14.56 0.14
C VAL A 12 -20.86 13.96 -0.46
N ALA A 13 -20.80 13.95 -1.80
CA ALA A 13 -19.53 13.87 -2.48
C ALA A 13 -18.75 15.12 -2.05
N LEU A 14 -17.78 14.95 -1.15
CA LEU A 14 -16.73 15.93 -0.84
C LEU A 14 -15.79 16.11 -2.05
N GLY A 15 -16.34 16.22 -3.25
CA GLY A 15 -15.62 16.34 -4.52
C GLY A 15 -15.35 17.80 -4.92
N SER A 16 -15.48 18.75 -4.00
CA SER A 16 -15.09 20.15 -4.24
C SER A 16 -13.59 20.37 -3.99
N VAL A 17 -12.74 19.53 -4.59
CA VAL A 17 -11.32 19.82 -4.79
C VAL A 17 -10.99 19.62 -6.25
N SER A 18 -11.57 20.46 -7.09
CA SER A 18 -11.13 20.66 -8.47
C SER A 18 -9.81 21.43 -8.47
N ALA A 19 -8.73 20.74 -8.11
CA ALA A 19 -7.36 21.18 -8.29
C ALA A 19 -6.51 19.92 -8.52
N MET A 20 -6.21 19.59 -9.79
CA MET A 20 -5.21 18.57 -10.15
C MET A 20 -5.25 17.31 -9.26
N ALA A 21 -6.35 16.55 -9.33
CA ALA A 21 -6.55 15.39 -8.46
C ALA A 21 -5.39 14.40 -8.66
N ALA A 22 -4.47 14.36 -7.68
CA ALA A 22 -3.58 13.23 -7.55
C ALA A 22 -4.48 12.00 -7.32
N ASP A 23 -4.28 10.97 -8.13
CA ASP A 23 -4.90 9.67 -7.90
C ASP A 23 -4.23 9.07 -6.67
N ILE A 24 -5.03 8.84 -5.62
CA ILE A 24 -4.59 8.18 -4.40
C ILE A 24 -5.26 6.83 -4.37
N SER A 25 -4.47 5.77 -4.43
CA SER A 25 -4.93 4.40 -4.25
C SER A 25 -4.30 3.81 -3.01
N ILE A 26 -5.09 3.06 -2.24
CA ILE A 26 -4.65 2.35 -1.05
C ILE A 26 -4.94 0.87 -1.33
N SER A 27 -3.90 0.06 -1.29
CA SER A 27 -3.97 -1.40 -1.37
C SER A 27 -3.33 -1.99 -0.13
N GLY A 28 -3.73 -3.20 0.23
CA GLY A 28 -3.08 -3.90 1.32
C GLY A 28 -3.53 -5.34 1.41
N SER A 29 -2.72 -6.13 2.10
CA SER A 29 -2.92 -7.54 2.43
C SER A 29 -3.10 -7.68 3.92
N SER A 30 -3.83 -8.71 4.31
CA SER A 30 -3.84 -9.15 5.70
C SER A 30 -3.78 -10.66 5.69
N GLU A 31 -2.75 -11.21 6.32
CA GLU A 31 -2.57 -12.65 6.45
C GLU A 31 -2.76 -13.08 7.89
N LEU A 32 -3.34 -14.26 8.07
CA LEU A 32 -3.46 -14.93 9.35
C LEU A 32 -2.92 -16.34 9.19
N VAL A 33 -1.85 -16.63 9.93
CA VAL A 33 -1.17 -17.91 9.92
C VAL A 33 -1.43 -18.64 11.23
N LEU A 34 -1.91 -19.87 11.09
CA LEU A 34 -1.96 -20.87 12.14
C LEU A 34 -0.75 -21.78 11.94
N ASP A 35 0.34 -21.49 12.64
CA ASP A 35 1.47 -22.40 12.67
C ASP A 35 1.17 -23.51 13.68
N MET A 36 1.10 -24.74 13.20
CA MET A 36 0.92 -25.92 14.03
C MET A 36 2.26 -26.66 14.05
N GLY A 37 3.12 -26.32 15.00
CA GLY A 37 4.43 -26.94 15.13
C GLY A 37 4.35 -28.47 15.22
N ASP A 38 5.38 -29.16 14.71
CA ASP A 38 5.45 -30.63 14.61
C ASP A 38 5.92 -31.30 15.92
N SER A 39 5.63 -30.69 17.08
CA SER A 39 6.08 -31.20 18.37
C SER A 39 5.06 -32.16 18.99
N ALA A 40 5.47 -33.42 19.17
CA ALA A 40 4.66 -34.43 19.84
C ALA A 40 4.58 -34.26 21.36
N THR A 41 5.38 -33.37 21.96
CA THR A 41 5.57 -33.27 23.42
C THR A 41 5.43 -31.86 24.00
N ALA A 42 5.30 -30.84 23.16
CA ALA A 42 5.07 -29.47 23.57
C ALA A 42 3.99 -28.84 22.68
N ASP A 43 3.23 -27.91 23.23
CA ASP A 43 2.38 -27.06 22.41
C ASP A 43 3.28 -26.03 21.73
N ASP A 44 3.43 -26.17 20.43
CA ASP A 44 4.23 -25.30 19.56
C ASP A 44 3.32 -24.64 18.51
N SER A 45 2.04 -24.48 18.86
CA SER A 45 1.07 -23.82 18.00
C SER A 45 1.20 -22.31 18.17
N ALA A 46 1.44 -21.57 17.08
CA ALA A 46 1.50 -20.12 17.07
C ALA A 46 0.43 -19.53 16.16
N PHE A 47 -0.08 -18.37 16.57
CA PHE A 47 -0.87 -17.51 15.72
C PHE A 47 0.01 -16.34 15.31
N ALA A 48 0.17 -16.14 14.00
CA ALA A 48 0.78 -14.94 13.45
C ALA A 48 -0.26 -14.20 12.59
N THR A 49 -0.17 -12.89 12.61
CA THR A 49 -0.91 -11.99 11.72
C THR A 49 0.11 -11.08 11.07
N GLU A 50 -0.08 -10.79 9.78
CA GLU A 50 0.72 -9.83 9.03
C GLU A 50 -0.20 -8.85 8.30
N HIS A 51 0.16 -7.58 8.25
CA HIS A 51 -0.58 -6.53 7.54
C HIS A 51 0.35 -5.62 6.73
N ASP A 52 0.24 -5.72 5.41
CA ASP A 52 0.94 -4.81 4.49
C ASP A 52 -0.04 -3.82 3.91
N ILE A 53 0.29 -2.54 3.93
CA ILE A 53 -0.51 -1.46 3.36
C ILE A 53 0.37 -0.58 2.48
N ALA A 54 0.06 -0.53 1.20
CA ALA A 54 0.67 0.39 0.25
C ALA A 54 -0.27 1.57 -0.05
N ILE A 55 0.23 2.79 0.15
CA ILE A 55 -0.44 4.04 -0.21
C ILE A 55 0.28 4.65 -1.41
N ASN A 56 -0.43 4.72 -2.54
CA ASN A 56 0.12 5.16 -3.81
C ASN A 56 -0.49 6.50 -4.20
N PHE A 57 0.35 7.52 -4.36
CA PHE A 57 0.03 8.83 -4.88
C PHE A 57 0.54 8.94 -6.32
N SER A 58 -0.29 9.40 -7.24
CA SER A 58 0.11 9.64 -8.63
C SER A 58 -0.52 10.93 -9.15
N GLN A 59 0.29 11.83 -9.70
CA GLN A 59 -0.20 13.03 -10.36
C GLN A 59 0.47 13.16 -11.72
N THR A 60 -0.30 13.45 -12.76
CA THR A 60 0.24 13.91 -14.04
C THR A 60 -0.07 15.39 -14.21
N SER A 61 0.99 16.18 -14.34
CA SER A 61 0.89 17.62 -14.60
C SER A 61 0.45 17.90 -16.03
N ASP A 62 -0.04 19.11 -16.30
CA ASP A 62 -0.43 19.56 -17.65
C ASP A 62 0.72 19.51 -18.67
N SER A 63 1.96 19.51 -18.19
CA SER A 63 3.17 19.36 -19.02
C SER A 63 3.49 17.91 -19.37
N GLY A 64 2.64 16.95 -19.00
CA GLY A 64 2.83 15.52 -19.26
C GLY A 64 3.83 14.84 -18.33
N ILE A 65 4.33 15.54 -17.30
CA ILE A 65 5.20 14.95 -16.28
C ILE A 65 4.33 14.25 -15.23
N THR A 66 4.57 12.96 -15.02
CA THR A 66 3.92 12.12 -14.01
C THR A 66 4.84 11.96 -12.81
N THR A 67 4.40 12.37 -11.63
CA THR A 67 5.05 12.09 -10.34
C THR A 67 4.27 11.02 -9.59
N LYS A 68 4.94 9.96 -9.15
CA LYS A 68 4.38 8.94 -8.27
C LYS A 68 5.16 8.83 -6.98
N MET A 69 4.46 8.56 -5.89
CA MET A 69 5.04 8.21 -4.61
C MET A 69 4.26 7.03 -4.06
N THR A 70 4.97 6.00 -3.62
CA THR A 70 4.39 4.89 -2.88
C THR A 70 4.99 4.87 -1.48
N TYR A 71 4.14 4.61 -0.50
CA TYR A 71 4.50 4.49 0.90
C TYR A 71 3.93 3.18 1.44
N GLY A 72 4.82 2.25 1.80
CA GLY A 72 4.52 0.97 2.44
C GLY A 72 4.50 1.10 3.95
N ILE A 73 3.58 0.37 4.58
CA ILE A 73 3.42 0.26 6.02
C ILE A 73 3.22 -1.23 6.30
N ASP A 74 4.06 -1.79 7.15
CA ASP A 74 4.04 -3.17 7.63
C ASP A 74 3.63 -3.23 9.11
N ASP A 75 3.66 -4.44 9.69
CA ASP A 75 3.29 -4.66 11.09
C ASP A 75 4.30 -4.12 12.11
N ASP A 76 5.53 -3.84 11.70
CA ASP A 76 6.49 -3.14 12.55
C ASP A 76 6.20 -1.63 12.49
N ILE A 77 6.30 -0.92 13.61
CA ILE A 77 5.86 0.49 13.69
C ILE A 77 6.90 1.37 12.97
N GLY A 78 6.86 1.40 11.64
CA GLY A 78 7.82 2.03 10.74
C GLY A 78 7.21 2.34 9.37
N ALA A 79 7.89 3.20 8.61
CA ALA A 79 7.73 3.20 7.16
C ALA A 79 8.67 2.11 6.67
N ASP A 80 8.15 1.07 6.04
CA ASP A 80 8.98 0.00 5.50
C ASP A 80 9.56 0.47 4.17
N ASP A 81 8.69 0.60 3.16
CA ASP A 81 9.05 1.03 1.82
C ASP A 81 8.65 2.47 1.49
N MET A 82 9.56 3.22 0.85
CA MET A 82 9.21 4.50 0.22
C MET A 82 9.87 4.67 -1.15
N GLN A 83 9.06 4.56 -2.20
CA GLN A 83 9.50 4.80 -3.57
C GLN A 83 8.91 6.09 -4.14
N VAL A 84 9.73 6.87 -4.83
CA VAL A 84 9.28 8.05 -5.59
C VAL A 84 9.79 7.97 -7.01
N SER A 85 8.91 8.24 -7.98
CA SER A 85 9.27 8.30 -9.39
C SER A 85 8.73 9.54 -10.08
N ILE A 86 9.51 10.03 -11.04
CA ILE A 86 9.18 11.16 -11.92
C ILE A 86 9.38 10.66 -13.34
N SER A 87 8.31 10.67 -14.13
CA SER A 87 8.29 10.17 -15.50
C SER A 87 7.84 11.25 -16.47
N GLY A 88 8.42 11.26 -17.66
CA GLY A 88 7.99 12.07 -18.79
C GLY A 88 8.63 11.57 -20.08
N ASP A 89 8.67 12.42 -21.10
CA ASP A 89 9.27 12.06 -22.40
C ASP A 89 10.78 11.78 -22.32
N PHE A 90 11.43 12.22 -21.25
CA PHE A 90 12.85 11.95 -20.96
C PHE A 90 13.09 10.58 -20.30
N GLY A 91 12.04 9.78 -20.10
CA GLY A 91 12.10 8.52 -19.35
C GLY A 91 11.67 8.69 -17.90
N THR A 92 12.05 7.73 -17.06
CA THR A 92 11.68 7.68 -15.64
C THR A 92 12.92 7.81 -14.76
N LEU A 93 12.88 8.75 -13.83
CA LEU A 93 13.80 8.84 -12.71
C LEU A 93 13.08 8.30 -11.48
N SER A 94 13.62 7.27 -10.83
CA SER A 94 13.12 6.78 -9.55
C SER A 94 14.21 6.84 -8.48
N TYR A 95 13.78 7.06 -7.24
CA TYR A 95 14.61 6.87 -6.06
C TYR A 95 13.78 6.18 -4.99
N THR A 96 14.46 5.45 -4.11
CA THR A 96 13.87 4.85 -2.92
C THR A 96 14.58 5.37 -1.68
N GLY A 97 13.91 5.35 -0.54
CA GLY A 97 14.52 5.62 0.76
C GLY A 97 14.24 4.45 1.69
N GLY A 98 15.27 3.83 2.24
CA GLY A 98 15.16 2.58 2.99
C GLY A 98 16.46 1.78 2.91
N ASN A 99 16.42 0.52 3.37
CA ASN A 99 17.50 -0.46 3.18
C ASN A 99 17.40 -1.18 1.82
N ASP A 100 16.56 -0.70 0.91
CA ASP A 100 16.21 -1.39 -0.32
C ASP A 100 17.33 -1.25 -1.37
N ASP A 101 17.67 -2.38 -1.98
CA ASP A 101 18.80 -2.46 -2.91
C ASP A 101 18.58 -1.61 -4.18
N HIS A 102 17.34 -1.54 -4.69
CA HIS A 102 17.02 -0.87 -5.95
C HIS A 102 15.62 -0.24 -6.00
N ALA A 103 15.51 1.01 -6.46
CA ALA A 103 14.24 1.74 -6.62
C ALA A 103 13.26 1.18 -7.69
N LEU A 104 13.51 0.00 -8.24
CA LEU A 104 12.60 -0.73 -9.13
C LEU A 104 12.04 -1.99 -8.46
N THR A 105 12.67 -2.43 -7.37
CA THR A 105 12.30 -3.60 -6.56
C THR A 105 12.11 -3.22 -5.08
N SER A 106 12.05 -1.93 -4.77
CA SER A 106 11.92 -1.35 -3.43
C SER A 106 10.47 -1.28 -2.95
N MET A 107 9.67 -2.19 -3.45
CA MET A 107 8.27 -2.32 -3.10
C MET A 107 8.04 -3.80 -3.05
N ASP A 108 8.01 -4.35 -1.84
CA ASP A 108 7.31 -5.59 -1.62
C ASP A 108 5.88 -5.28 -1.15
N ASN A 109 5.02 -6.27 -1.30
CA ASN A 109 3.67 -6.26 -0.74
C ASN A 109 3.34 -7.71 -0.37
N GLU A 110 4.35 -8.41 0.11
CA GLU A 110 4.28 -9.82 0.44
C GLU A 110 4.62 -9.93 1.92
N ALA A 111 3.77 -10.64 2.66
CA ALA A 111 3.95 -10.85 4.09
C ALA A 111 5.35 -11.42 4.40
N SER A 112 6.05 -10.84 5.38
CA SER A 112 7.29 -11.40 5.86
C SER A 112 7.06 -12.82 6.39
N GLY A 113 7.86 -13.78 5.90
CA GLY A 113 7.70 -15.20 6.23
C GLY A 113 7.01 -16.07 5.17
N THR A 114 6.66 -15.54 4.00
CA THR A 114 6.37 -16.38 2.83
C THR A 114 7.64 -17.09 2.36
N ALA A 115 7.49 -18.29 1.79
CA ALA A 115 8.62 -19.15 1.39
C ALA A 115 9.57 -18.50 0.35
N GLU A 116 9.15 -17.41 -0.30
CA GLU A 116 9.97 -16.62 -1.22
C GLU A 116 10.94 -15.64 -0.52
N GLU A 117 10.70 -15.22 0.73
CA GLU A 117 11.58 -14.29 1.46
C GLU A 117 12.65 -15.03 2.30
N ASN A 118 12.35 -16.25 2.75
CA ASN A 118 13.23 -17.06 3.60
C ASN A 118 14.33 -17.81 2.82
N VAL A 119 14.78 -17.24 1.69
CA VAL A 119 15.87 -17.79 0.86
C VAL A 119 17.10 -16.90 0.98
N GLY A 120 17.68 -16.89 2.17
CA GLY A 120 19.09 -16.51 2.40
C GLY A 120 20.05 -17.65 2.09
#